data_AF-A0A8T7C1F2-F1
#
_entry.id   AF-A0A8T7C1F2-F1
#
_cell.length_a   1.000
_cell.length_b   1.000
_cell.length_c   1.000
_cell.angle_alpha   90.00
_cell.angle_beta   90.00
_cell.angle_gamma   90.00
#
_symmetry.space_group_name_H-M   'P 1'
#
loop_
_entity.id
_entity.type
_entity.pdbx_description
1 polymer ?
#
loop_
_entity_poly.entity_id
_entity_poly.type
_entity_poly.pdbx_seq_one_letter_code
_entity_poly.pdbx_strand_id
1 'polypeptide(L)'
;MTLKEQVEQLLPGWEQWYPSLFDAAVDLGVLRAQVCSPDDLYLSRRHSSVASAAATAHREQWGGNIDNTTRGGPPGKRRKKRKKQK
;
A
#
# COMPACT_ATOMS: atom_id res chain seq x y z
N MET A 1 -35.89 -11.20 -12.66
CA MET A 1 -35.33 -10.41 -11.54
C MET A 1 -33.90 -10.05 -11.86
N THR A 2 -33.74 -9.07 -12.74
CA THR A 2 -32.45 -8.42 -13.03
C THR A 2 -32.22 -7.26 -12.06
N LEU A 3 -30.97 -6.78 -11.95
CA LEU A 3 -30.66 -5.60 -11.13
C LEU A 3 -31.46 -4.37 -11.58
N LYS A 4 -31.57 -4.17 -12.90
CA LYS A 4 -32.36 -3.09 -13.49
C LYS A 4 -33.82 -3.16 -13.06
N GLU A 5 -34.45 -4.33 -13.12
CA GLU A 5 -35.84 -4.53 -12.71
C GLU A 5 -36.05 -4.20 -11.22
N GLN A 6 -35.11 -4.59 -10.35
CA GLN A 6 -35.21 -4.30 -8.91
C GLN A 6 -35.09 -2.80 -8.62
N VAL A 7 -34.15 -2.12 -9.30
CA VAL A 7 -34.00 -0.67 -9.17
C VAL A 7 -35.22 0.06 -9.73
N GLU A 8 -35.75 -0.35 -10.87
CA GLU A 8 -36.94 0.28 -11.49
C GLU A 8 -38.21 0.12 -10.63
N GLN A 9 -38.33 -1.00 -9.90
CA GLN A 9 -39.44 -1.20 -8.95
C GLN A 9 -39.35 -0.28 -7.73
N LEU A 10 -38.14 0.03 -7.27
CA LEU A 10 -37.91 0.87 -6.09
C LEU A 10 -37.92 2.37 -6.45
N LEU A 11 -37.31 2.73 -7.58
CA LEU A 11 -37.16 4.08 -8.08
C LEU A 11 -37.43 4.13 -9.60
N PRO A 12 -38.70 4.27 -10.00
CA PRO A 12 -39.05 4.44 -11.41
C PRO A 12 -38.42 5.71 -11.97
N GLY A 13 -37.79 5.63 -13.15
CA GLY A 13 -37.15 6.78 -13.79
C GLY A 13 -35.84 7.24 -13.13
N TRP A 14 -35.13 6.34 -12.45
CA TRP A 14 -33.84 6.62 -11.80
C TRP A 14 -32.78 7.26 -12.73
N GLU A 15 -32.86 7.02 -14.04
CA GLU A 15 -31.94 7.55 -15.07
C GLU A 15 -31.90 9.10 -15.12
N GLN A 16 -32.92 9.78 -14.58
CA GLN A 16 -32.94 11.26 -14.49
C GLN A 16 -32.09 11.81 -13.35
N TRP A 17 -31.79 10.97 -12.36
CA TRP A 17 -31.16 11.38 -11.09
C TRP A 17 -29.75 10.84 -10.95
N TYR A 18 -29.46 9.70 -11.57
CA TYR A 18 -28.17 9.02 -11.45
C TYR A 18 -27.49 8.82 -12.80
N PRO A 19 -26.16 8.99 -12.86
CA PRO A 19 -25.40 8.82 -14.09
C PRO A 19 -25.23 7.34 -14.49
N SER A 20 -25.41 6.39 -13.55
CA SER A 20 -25.32 4.96 -13.82
C SER A 20 -26.31 4.14 -12.98
N LEU A 21 -26.70 2.97 -13.50
CA LEU A 21 -27.56 2.01 -12.78
C LEU A 21 -26.90 1.55 -11.48
N PHE A 22 -25.57 1.46 -11.46
CA PHE A 22 -24.81 0.97 -10.32
C PHE A 22 -24.83 1.98 -9.18
N ASP A 23 -24.77 3.29 -9.46
CA ASP A 23 -24.87 4.33 -8.43
C ASP A 23 -26.25 4.29 -7.75
N ALA A 24 -27.31 4.22 -8.56
CA ALA A 24 -28.68 4.07 -8.04
C ALA A 24 -28.83 2.78 -7.20
N ALA A 25 -28.26 1.67 -7.68
CA ALA A 25 -28.32 0.39 -6.97
C ALA A 25 -27.52 0.39 -5.65
N VAL A 26 -26.42 1.13 -5.57
CA VAL A 26 -25.61 1.29 -4.34
C VAL A 26 -26.38 2.11 -3.32
N ASP A 27 -26.93 3.25 -3.73
CA ASP A 27 -27.66 4.15 -2.82
C ASP A 27 -28.97 3.54 -2.32
N LEU A 28 -29.65 2.76 -3.17
CA LEU A 28 -30.83 1.98 -2.78
C LEU A 28 -30.48 0.73 -1.94
N GLY A 29 -29.19 0.42 -1.77
CA GLY A 29 -28.73 -0.75 -1.03
C GLY A 29 -29.08 -2.10 -1.68
N VAL A 30 -29.46 -2.09 -2.96
CA VAL A 30 -29.72 -3.29 -3.77
C VAL A 30 -28.40 -4.01 -4.06
N LEU A 31 -27.36 -3.25 -4.37
CA LEU A 31 -25.99 -3.75 -4.46
C LEU A 31 -25.25 -3.53 -3.13
N ARG A 32 -24.86 -4.63 -2.48
CA ARG A 32 -23.98 -4.61 -1.30
C ARG A 32 -22.49 -4.64 -1.65
N ALA A 33 -22.15 -4.82 -2.93
CA ALA A 33 -20.77 -4.89 -3.37
C ALA A 33 -20.20 -3.47 -3.52
N GLN A 34 -19.07 -3.21 -2.86
CA GLN A 34 -18.32 -1.97 -3.02
C GLN A 34 -17.41 -2.08 -4.25
N VAL A 35 -17.46 -1.08 -5.14
CA VAL A 35 -16.51 -0.96 -6.24
C VAL A 35 -15.20 -0.41 -5.68
N CYS A 36 -14.22 -1.29 -5.50
CA CYS A 36 -12.88 -0.89 -5.10
C CYS A 36 -12.17 -0.21 -6.27
N SER A 37 -11.29 0.76 -6.00
CA SER A 37 -10.32 1.21 -7.00
C SER A 37 -9.50 0.00 -7.48
N PRO A 38 -9.14 -0.12 -8.77
CA PRO A 38 -8.30 -1.21 -9.26
C PRO A 38 -7.02 -1.37 -8.44
N ASP A 39 -6.47 -0.24 -7.97
CA ASP A 39 -5.29 -0.21 -7.13
C ASP A 39 -5.46 -0.94 -5.79
N ASP A 40 -6.67 -0.93 -5.24
CA ASP A 40 -7.02 -1.58 -3.98
C ASP A 40 -7.25 -3.09 -4.16
N LEU A 41 -7.36 -3.60 -5.39
CA LEU A 41 -7.37 -5.04 -5.65
C LEU A 41 -5.96 -5.64 -5.67
N TYR A 42 -4.91 -4.84 -5.93
CA TYR A 42 -3.56 -5.38 -6.00
C TYR A 42 -3.09 -5.88 -4.64
N LEU A 43 -2.96 -7.21 -4.54
CA LEU A 43 -2.49 -7.91 -3.35
C LEU A 43 -1.13 -7.36 -2.87
N SER A 44 -0.26 -7.00 -3.81
CA SER A 44 1.04 -6.35 -3.55
C SER A 44 0.89 -5.04 -2.79
N ARG A 45 -0.13 -4.23 -3.14
CA ARG A 45 -0.40 -2.94 -2.50
C ARG A 45 -1.02 -3.12 -1.13
N ARG A 46 -2.00 -4.03 -1.00
CA ARG A 46 -2.60 -4.40 0.31
C ARG A 46 -1.57 -4.90 1.32
N HIS A 47 -0.59 -5.67 0.86
CA HIS A 47 0.42 -6.25 1.74
C HIS A 47 1.67 -5.38 1.89
N SER A 48 1.78 -4.25 1.19
CA SER A 48 2.94 -3.37 1.30
C SER A 48 3.11 -2.76 2.71
N SER A 49 1.99 -2.41 3.35
CA SER A 49 1.97 -1.92 4.74
C SER A 49 2.35 -3.03 5.73
N VAL A 50 1.85 -4.24 5.53
CA VAL A 50 2.18 -5.40 6.36
C VAL A 50 3.65 -5.80 6.20
N ALA A 51 4.17 -5.80 4.97
CA ALA A 51 5.56 -6.12 4.69
C ALA A 51 6.53 -5.08 5.27
N SER A 52 6.19 -3.79 5.18
CA SER A 52 6.99 -2.72 5.79
C SER A 52 6.96 -2.76 7.31
N ALA A 53 5.80 -3.03 7.92
CA ALA A 53 5.68 -3.26 9.36
C ALA A 53 6.50 -4.48 9.81
N ALA A 54 6.41 -5.61 9.10
CA ALA A 54 7.19 -6.81 9.40
C ALA A 54 8.70 -6.59 9.26
N ALA A 55 9.14 -5.86 8.24
CA ALA A 55 10.56 -5.51 8.06
C ALA A 55 11.07 -4.60 9.19
N THR A 56 10.24 -3.68 9.67
CA THR A 56 10.58 -2.79 10.78
C THR A 56 10.67 -3.58 12.09
N ALA A 57 9.66 -4.40 12.40
CA ALA A 57 9.66 -5.27 13.57
C ALA A 57 10.83 -6.26 13.55
N HIS A 58 11.17 -6.82 12.38
CA HIS A 58 12.33 -7.69 12.22
C HIS A 58 13.64 -6.95 12.53
N ARG A 59 13.80 -5.70 12.07
CA ARG A 59 14.97 -4.87 12.42
C ARG A 59 15.02 -4.54 13.91
N GLU A 60 13.89 -4.28 14.55
CA GLU A 60 13.86 -3.96 15.99
C GLU A 60 14.18 -5.17 16.87
N GLN A 61 13.66 -6.35 16.52
CA GLN A 61 13.81 -7.55 17.33
C GLN A 61 15.13 -8.30 17.06
N TRP A 62 15.61 -8.25 15.81
CA TRP A 62 16.73 -9.08 15.35
C TRP A 62 17.83 -8.29 14.62
N GLY A 63 17.55 -7.04 14.23
CA GLY A 63 18.57 -6.14 13.73
C GLY A 63 19.41 -5.66 14.89
N GLY A 64 20.49 -6.38 15.19
CA GLY A 64 21.47 -5.96 16.19
C GLY A 64 21.80 -4.48 16.00
N ASN A 65 21.65 -3.70 17.06
CA ASN A 65 21.99 -2.29 17.08
C ASN A 65 23.44 -2.16 16.59
N ILE A 66 23.63 -1.77 15.33
CA ILE A 66 24.89 -1.20 14.88
C ILE A 66 24.70 0.30 15.06
N ASP A 67 24.51 0.68 16.32
CA ASP A 67 24.72 2.02 16.75
C ASP A 67 26.19 2.36 16.44
N ASN A 68 26.34 3.34 15.56
CA ASN A 68 27.54 4.09 15.26
C ASN A 68 28.13 4.81 16.51
N THR A 69 27.84 4.35 17.72
CA THR A 69 28.16 5.03 18.99
C THR A 69 29.32 4.37 19.73
N THR A 70 29.74 3.14 19.39
CA THR A 70 30.83 2.43 20.12
C THR A 70 32.15 2.29 19.34
N ARG A 71 32.43 3.13 18.34
CA ARG A 71 33.80 3.24 17.79
C ARG A 71 34.21 4.70 17.61
N GLY A 72 34.58 5.31 18.72
CA GLY A 72 35.47 6.47 18.71
C GLY A 72 36.77 6.11 18.00
N GLY A 73 36.89 6.51 16.74
CA GLY A 73 38.12 6.35 15.97
C GLY A 73 37.98 7.10 14.64
N PRO A 74 38.71 8.20 14.41
CA PRO A 74 38.63 8.93 13.14
C PRO A 74 39.12 8.03 11.99
N PRO A 75 38.67 8.26 10.75
CA PRO A 75 39.09 7.47 9.61
C PRO A 75 40.60 7.62 9.41
N GLY A 76 41.35 6.56 9.75
CA GLY A 76 42.79 6.50 9.59
C GLY A 76 43.18 6.75 8.13
N LYS A 77 43.79 7.91 7.88
CA LYS A 77 44.33 8.27 6.56
C LYS A 77 45.29 7.18 6.10
N ARG A 78 44.96 6.49 4.99
CA ARG A 78 45.81 5.48 4.34
C ARG A 78 47.19 6.10 4.02
N ARG A 79 48.23 5.75 4.78
CA ARG A 79 49.62 6.10 4.49
C ARG A 79 50.03 5.42 3.17
N LYS A 80 50.13 6.21 2.09
CA LYS A 80 50.75 5.77 0.82
C LYS A 80 52.22 5.45 1.10
N LYS A 81 52.60 4.17 1.12
CA LYS A 81 54.00 3.75 1.17
C LYS A 81 54.68 4.14 -0.14
N ARG A 82 55.64 5.07 -0.07
CA ARG A 82 56.54 5.43 -1.18
C ARG A 82 57.40 4.21 -1.53
N LYS A 83 57.30 3.75 -2.77
CA LYS A 83 58.19 2.76 -3.39
C LYS A 83 59.59 3.40 -3.48
N LYS A 84 60.60 2.81 -2.84
CA LYS A 84 62.00 3.22 -3.01
C LYS A 84 62.63 2.25 -4.00
N GLN A 85 63.00 2.77 -5.16
CA GLN A 85 63.86 2.10 -6.14
C GLN A 85 65.28 1.99 -5.55
N LYS A 86 65.88 0.80 -5.63
CA LYS A 86 67.24 0.63 -6.11
C LYS A 86 67.45 -0.82 -6.55
#